data_AF-Q3B4Z7-F1
#
_entry.id   AF-Q3B4Z7-F1
#
_cell.length_a   1.000
_cell.length_b   1.000
_cell.length_c   1.000
_cell.angle_alpha   90.00
_cell.angle_beta   90.00
_cell.angle_gamma   90.00
#
_symmetry.space_group_name_H-M   'P 1'
#
loop_
_entity.id
_entity.type
_entity.pdbx_description
1 polymer ?
#
loop_
_entity_poly.entity_id
_entity_poly.type
_entity_poly.pdbx_seq_one_letter_code
_entity_poly.pdbx_strand_id
1 'polypeptide(L)'
;MSMHEDKVQFQASSVEEALRQLEGMKQGKESRIEANPDNVESGLARLVLTLIELLRKLMEKQAMRRIDGGSLDEAQIDELGETLMKLEMKMDELKKTFNLTDSDLNLNLGPLGDLM
;
A
#
# COMPACT_ATOMS: atom_id res chain seq x y z
N MET A 1 -62.93 6.01 2.93
CA MET A 1 -61.95 6.02 4.03
C MET A 1 -60.81 5.10 3.63
N SER A 2 -59.58 5.45 4.01
CA SER A 2 -58.30 4.79 3.66
C SER A 2 -57.64 5.22 2.35
N MET A 3 -56.76 6.22 2.47
CA MET A 3 -55.77 6.68 1.49
C MET A 3 -54.61 7.27 2.31
N HIS A 4 -53.96 6.53 3.21
CA HIS A 4 -52.86 7.13 4.03
C HIS A 4 -51.70 6.20 4.46
N GLU A 5 -51.60 4.93 4.03
CA GLU A 5 -50.56 4.03 4.58
C GLU A 5 -49.29 3.82 3.73
N ASP A 6 -49.27 4.19 2.44
CA ASP A 6 -48.13 3.84 1.55
C ASP A 6 -46.92 4.79 1.56
N LYS A 7 -46.96 5.91 2.30
CA LYS A 7 -45.83 6.87 2.33
C LYS A 7 -44.73 6.56 3.34
N VAL A 8 -44.99 5.67 4.31
CA VAL A 8 -44.05 5.41 5.42
C VAL A 8 -42.98 4.37 5.02
N GLN A 9 -43.27 3.51 4.03
CA GLN A 9 -42.40 2.39 3.68
C GLN A 9 -41.27 2.76 2.69
N PHE A 10 -41.46 3.82 1.89
CA PHE A 10 -40.48 4.26 0.88
C PHE A 10 -39.30 5.07 1.46
N GLN A 11 -39.44 5.66 2.65
CA GLN A 11 -38.33 6.36 3.32
C GLN A 11 -37.40 5.40 4.09
N ALA A 12 -37.93 4.31 4.66
CA ALA A 12 -37.16 3.38 5.47
C ALA A 12 -36.09 2.64 4.65
N SER A 13 -36.41 2.20 3.43
CA SER A 13 -35.46 1.52 2.56
C SER A 13 -34.33 2.44 2.10
N SER A 14 -34.63 3.71 1.80
CA SER A 14 -33.63 4.69 1.38
C SER A 14 -32.68 5.08 2.52
N VAL A 15 -33.19 5.15 3.76
CA VAL A 15 -32.36 5.39 4.94
C VAL A 15 -31.53 4.15 5.28
N GLU A 16 -32.07 2.94 5.17
CA GLU A 16 -31.31 1.71 5.36
C GLU A 16 -30.22 1.52 4.29
N GLU A 17 -30.51 1.85 3.03
CA GLU A 17 -29.50 1.85 1.94
C GLU A 17 -28.43 2.91 2.17
N ALA A 18 -28.80 4.12 2.61
CA ALA A 18 -27.86 5.18 2.97
C ALA A 18 -27.00 4.80 4.19
N LEU A 19 -27.59 4.14 5.19
CA LEU A 19 -26.87 3.63 6.36
C LEU A 19 -25.90 2.51 5.97
N ARG A 20 -26.28 1.60 5.06
CA ARG A 20 -25.36 0.58 4.51
C ARG A 20 -24.21 1.20 3.71
N GLN A 21 -24.47 2.27 2.95
CA GLN A 21 -23.43 3.02 2.25
C GLN A 21 -22.49 3.75 3.23
N LEU A 22 -23.03 4.31 4.31
CA LEU A 22 -22.25 4.93 5.40
C LEU A 22 -21.44 3.90 6.21
N GLU A 23 -21.96 2.70 6.41
CA GLU A 23 -21.23 1.58 7.02
C GLU A 23 -20.10 1.09 6.11
N GLY A 24 -20.32 1.04 4.79
CA GLY A 24 -19.27 0.75 3.80
C GLY A 24 -18.17 1.82 3.76
N MET A 25 -18.50 3.10 3.99
CA MET A 25 -17.52 4.19 4.11
C MET A 25 -16.75 4.15 5.43
N LYS A 26 -17.38 3.70 6.53
CA LYS A 26 -16.71 3.47 7.83
C LYS A 26 -15.76 2.28 7.82
N GLN A 27 -15.87 1.38 6.84
CA GLN A 27 -14.92 0.28 6.63
C GLN A 27 -13.63 0.72 5.92
N GLY A 28 -13.46 2.01 5.59
CA GLY A 28 -12.14 2.60 5.32
C GLY A 28 -11.26 2.71 6.57
N LYS A 29 -11.38 1.77 7.51
CA LYS A 29 -10.72 1.80 8.82
C LYS A 29 -9.36 1.14 8.82
N GLU A 30 -9.02 0.27 7.88
CA GLU A 30 -7.83 -0.58 8.05
C GLU A 30 -6.77 -0.34 6.98
N SER A 31 -6.06 0.77 7.13
CA SER A 31 -4.68 0.94 6.65
C SER A 31 -4.00 2.21 7.20
N ARG A 32 -4.55 2.83 8.26
CA ARG A 32 -3.68 3.67 9.09
C ARG A 32 -2.62 2.74 9.66
N ILE A 33 -1.36 3.15 9.62
CA ILE A 33 -0.30 2.48 10.37
C ILE A 33 -0.78 2.43 11.83
N GLU A 34 -1.30 1.28 12.25
CA GLU A 34 -1.73 1.05 13.62
C GLU A 34 -0.47 0.92 14.47
N ALA A 35 0.09 2.08 14.84
CA ALA A 35 1.13 2.17 15.84
C ALA A 35 0.49 1.97 17.23
N ASN A 36 -0.10 0.79 17.46
CA ASN A 36 -0.48 0.37 18.80
C ASN A 36 0.83 0.06 19.57
N PRO A 37 1.03 0.58 20.80
CA PRO A 37 2.24 0.38 21.60
C PRO A 37 2.76 -1.06 21.67
N ASP A 38 1.87 -2.06 21.60
CA ASP A 38 2.24 -3.48 21.66
C ASP A 38 2.80 -4.05 20.34
N ASN A 39 2.70 -3.29 19.23
CA ASN A 39 3.01 -3.74 17.87
C ASN A 39 3.62 -2.62 16.98
N VAL A 40 4.19 -1.59 17.61
CA VAL A 40 4.90 -0.48 16.93
C VAL A 40 6.06 -0.99 16.06
N GLU A 41 6.78 -2.01 16.52
CA GLU A 41 7.92 -2.58 15.81
C GLU A 41 7.54 -3.12 14.43
N SER A 42 6.46 -3.88 14.33
CA SER A 42 5.95 -4.42 13.06
C SER A 42 5.42 -3.32 12.14
N GLY A 43 4.71 -2.33 12.69
CA GLY A 43 4.21 -1.19 11.91
C GLY A 43 5.32 -0.31 11.35
N LEU A 44 6.37 -0.06 12.14
CA LEU A 44 7.55 0.70 11.71
C LEU A 44 8.38 -0.10 10.70
N ALA A 45 8.57 -1.41 10.92
CA ALA A 45 9.27 -2.27 9.97
C ALA A 45 8.57 -2.26 8.61
N ARG A 46 7.23 -2.41 8.59
CA ARG A 46 6.43 -2.29 7.37
C ARG A 46 6.66 -0.95 6.67
N LEU A 47 6.56 0.17 7.38
CA LEU A 47 6.77 1.51 6.81
C LEU A 47 8.16 1.67 6.19
N VAL A 48 9.21 1.27 6.92
CA VAL A 48 10.60 1.42 6.46
C VAL A 48 10.86 0.51 5.25
N LEU A 49 10.40 -0.74 5.29
CA LEU A 49 10.54 -1.67 4.16
C LEU A 49 9.76 -1.20 2.93
N THR A 50 8.56 -0.67 3.11
CA THR A 50 7.79 -0.02 2.04
C THR A 50 8.55 1.16 1.42
N LEU A 51 9.20 2.00 2.24
CA LEU A 51 10.00 3.13 1.74
C LEU A 51 11.22 2.66 0.96
N ILE A 52 11.94 1.67 1.48
CA ILE A 52 13.11 1.08 0.80
C ILE A 52 12.69 0.48 -0.55
N GLU A 53 11.57 -0.23 -0.58
CA GLU A 53 11.02 -0.84 -1.79
C GLU A 53 10.63 0.20 -2.85
N LEU A 54 10.03 1.31 -2.43
CA LEU A 54 9.75 2.44 -3.32
C LEU A 54 11.06 3.01 -3.92
N LEU A 55 12.07 3.23 -3.07
CA LEU A 55 13.36 3.75 -3.52
C LEU A 55 14.03 2.78 -4.50
N ARG A 56 13.98 1.47 -4.24
CA ARG A 56 14.48 0.41 -5.14
C ARG A 56 13.83 0.52 -6.53
N LYS A 57 12.50 0.57 -6.60
CA LYS A 57 11.75 0.74 -7.86
C LYS A 57 12.10 2.03 -8.61
N LEU A 58 12.27 3.13 -7.87
CA LEU A 58 12.69 4.40 -8.45
C LEU A 58 14.10 4.31 -9.03
N MET A 59 15.03 3.70 -8.29
CA MET A 59 16.40 3.49 -8.75
C MET A 59 16.44 2.60 -9.99
N GLU A 60 15.68 1.51 -10.04
CA GLU A 60 15.55 0.64 -11.22
C GLU A 60 15.05 1.42 -12.44
N LYS A 61 14.01 2.25 -12.27
CA LYS A 61 13.51 3.10 -13.35
C LYS A 61 14.56 4.10 -13.84
N GLN A 62 15.35 4.69 -12.93
CA GLN A 62 16.45 5.58 -13.33
C GLN A 62 17.60 4.82 -13.99
N ALA A 63 17.90 3.61 -13.53
CA ALA A 63 18.90 2.73 -14.13
C ALA A 63 18.57 2.49 -15.61
N MET A 64 17.32 2.07 -15.89
CA MET A 64 16.85 1.86 -17.26
C MET A 64 16.99 3.11 -18.12
N ARG A 65 16.58 4.27 -17.61
CA ARG A 65 16.75 5.55 -18.33
C ARG A 65 18.22 5.87 -18.63
N ARG A 66 19.12 5.55 -17.72
CA ARG A 66 20.56 5.80 -17.88
C ARG A 66 21.20 4.85 -18.87
N ILE A 67 20.76 3.59 -18.90
CA ILE A 67 21.15 2.58 -19.88
C ILE A 67 20.68 3.00 -21.27
N ASP A 68 19.39 3.29 -21.43
CA ASP A 68 18.82 3.74 -22.70
C ASP A 68 19.48 5.04 -23.21
N GLY A 69 19.87 5.92 -22.28
CA GLY A 69 20.58 7.16 -22.57
C GLY A 69 22.09 7.02 -22.80
N GLY A 70 22.66 5.81 -22.71
CA GLY A 70 24.09 5.56 -22.90
C GLY A 70 25.00 6.22 -21.86
N SER A 71 24.45 6.56 -20.69
CA SER A 71 25.16 7.26 -19.61
C SER A 71 25.86 6.33 -18.61
N LEU A 72 25.74 5.01 -18.81
CA LEU A 72 26.45 3.97 -18.05
C LEU A 72 27.19 3.06 -19.04
N ASP A 73 28.41 2.66 -18.68
CA ASP A 73 29.13 1.60 -19.38
C ASP A 73 28.70 0.20 -18.91
N GLU A 74 29.15 -0.83 -19.61
CA GLU A 74 28.78 -2.23 -19.33
C GLU A 74 29.17 -2.68 -17.91
N ALA A 75 30.34 -2.28 -17.42
CA ALA A 75 30.80 -2.63 -16.08
C ALA A 75 29.94 -1.95 -14.99
N GLN A 76 29.54 -0.70 -15.21
CA GLN A 76 28.64 0.03 -14.32
C GLN A 76 27.23 -0.56 -14.31
N ILE A 77 26.76 -1.10 -15.43
CA ILE A 77 25.47 -1.80 -15.51
C ILE A 77 25.51 -3.08 -14.68
N ASP A 78 26.59 -3.87 -14.81
CA ASP A 78 26.77 -5.10 -14.04
C ASP A 78 26.86 -4.84 -12.53
N GLU A 79 27.66 -3.86 -12.11
CA GLU A 79 27.79 -3.46 -10.70
C GLU A 79 26.44 -3.00 -10.11
N LEU A 80 25.67 -2.24 -10.88
CA LEU A 80 24.34 -1.78 -10.50
C LEU A 80 23.36 -2.96 -10.36
N GLY A 81 23.37 -3.89 -11.31
CA GLY A 81 22.56 -5.10 -11.26
C GLY A 81 22.89 -5.96 -10.03
N GLU A 82 24.17 -6.18 -9.76
CA GLU A 82 24.63 -6.92 -8.59
C GLU A 82 24.18 -6.24 -7.28
N THR A 83 24.26 -4.91 -7.22
CA THR A 83 23.83 -4.15 -6.04
C THR A 83 22.33 -4.28 -5.81
N LEU A 84 21.50 -4.14 -6.85
CA LEU A 84 20.05 -4.30 -6.75
C LEU A 84 19.66 -5.73 -6.36
N MET A 85 20.35 -6.74 -6.88
CA MET A 85 20.13 -8.13 -6.50
C MET A 85 20.46 -8.38 -5.02
N LYS A 86 21.58 -7.85 -4.51
CA LYS A 86 21.93 -7.94 -3.09
C LYS A 86 20.89 -7.25 -2.20
N LEU A 87 20.38 -6.11 -2.63
CA LEU A 87 19.31 -5.40 -1.92
C LEU A 87 18.03 -6.25 -1.86
N GLU A 88 17.61 -6.86 -2.99
CA GLU A 88 16.46 -7.76 -3.05
C GLU A 88 16.58 -8.92 -2.05
N MET A 89 17.74 -9.58 -2.02
CA MET A 89 18.00 -10.68 -1.09
C MET A 89 17.89 -10.23 0.38
N LYS A 90 18.38 -9.01 0.70
CA LYS A 90 18.26 -8.46 2.05
C LYS A 90 16.83 -8.04 2.38
N MET A 91 16.06 -7.55 1.42
CA MET A 91 14.63 -7.31 1.58
C MET A 91 13.89 -8.60 1.93
N ASP A 92 14.19 -9.72 1.26
CA ASP A 92 13.59 -11.02 1.56
C ASP A 92 13.92 -11.53 2.97
N GLU A 93 15.17 -11.37 3.42
CA GLU A 93 15.57 -11.71 4.79
C GLU A 93 14.80 -10.87 5.83
N LEU A 94 14.68 -9.56 5.60
CA LEU A 94 13.98 -8.65 6.52
C LEU A 94 12.47 -8.90 6.53
N LYS A 95 11.84 -9.08 5.35
CA LYS A 95 10.41 -9.46 5.25
C LYS A 95 10.12 -10.70 6.09
N LYS A 96 10.95 -11.75 5.97
CA LYS A 96 10.81 -12.98 6.79
C LYS A 96 10.96 -12.72 8.28
N THR A 97 11.93 -11.88 8.67
CA THR A 97 12.20 -11.55 10.08
C THR A 97 11.02 -10.85 10.75
N PHE A 98 10.29 -10.01 10.00
CA PHE A 98 9.14 -9.26 10.49
C PHE A 98 7.79 -9.91 10.13
N ASN A 99 7.79 -11.14 9.60
CA ASN A 99 6.58 -11.85 9.15
C ASN A 99 5.75 -11.06 8.13
N LEU A 100 6.42 -10.33 7.23
CA LEU A 100 5.80 -9.53 6.17
C LEU A 100 5.88 -10.24 4.83
N THR A 101 4.90 -9.95 3.98
CA THR A 101 4.80 -10.36 2.58
C THR A 101 4.93 -9.15 1.65
N ASP A 102 5.05 -9.40 0.36
CA ASP A 102 5.10 -8.31 -0.64
C ASP A 102 3.81 -7.47 -0.63
N SER A 103 2.66 -8.11 -0.42
CA SER A 103 1.37 -7.40 -0.29
C SER A 103 1.32 -6.48 0.92
N ASP A 104 2.03 -6.82 2.00
CA ASP A 104 2.08 -5.95 3.18
C ASP A 104 2.85 -4.67 2.88
N LEU A 105 3.80 -4.67 1.94
CA LEU A 105 4.52 -3.46 1.59
C LEU A 105 3.67 -2.47 0.80
N ASN A 106 2.53 -2.89 0.26
CA ASN A 106 1.58 -1.96 -0.34
C ASN A 106 0.83 -1.19 0.75
N LEU A 107 1.25 0.05 0.98
CA LEU A 107 0.69 0.91 2.00
C LEU A 107 -0.38 1.81 1.38
N ASN A 108 -1.61 1.72 1.90
CA ASN A 108 -2.68 2.66 1.57
C ASN A 108 -2.51 3.95 2.40
N LEU A 109 -2.37 5.07 1.70
CA LEU A 109 -2.15 6.39 2.30
C LEU A 109 -3.47 7.19 2.43
N GLY A 110 -4.62 6.51 2.33
CA GLY A 110 -5.95 7.11 2.35
C GLY A 110 -6.21 7.96 1.11
N PRO A 111 -6.41 9.29 1.24
CA PRO A 111 -6.75 10.16 0.11
C PRO A 111 -5.64 10.28 -0.95
N LEU A 112 -4.41 9.88 -0.62
CA LEU A 112 -3.29 9.86 -1.57
C LEU A 112 -3.23 8.56 -2.39
N GLY A 113 -4.11 7.60 -2.11
CA GLY A 113 -4.13 6.29 -2.77
C GLY A 113 -3.12 5.30 -2.19
N ASP A 114 -2.93 4.19 -2.90
CA ASP A 114 -1.95 3.16 -2.57
C ASP A 114 -0.57 3.54 -3.10
N LEU A 115 0.48 3.21 -2.34
CA LEU A 115 1.85 3.56 -2.74
C LEU A 115 2.39 2.65 -3.86
N MET A 116 1.90 1.41 -3.98
CA MET A 116 2.42 0.40 -4.93
C MET A 116 1.34 -0.38 -5.67
#